data_AF-A0A530R1H5-F1
#
_entry.id   AF-A0A530R1H5-F1
#
_cell.length_a   1.000
_cell.length_b   1.000
_cell.length_c   1.000
_cell.angle_alpha   90.00
_cell.angle_beta   90.00
_cell.angle_gamma   90.00
#
_symmetry.space_group_name_H-M   'P 1'
#
loop_
_entity.id
_entity.type
_entity.pdbx_description
1 polymer ?
#
loop_
_entity_poly.entity_id
_entity_poly.type
_entity_poly.pdbx_seq_one_letter_code
_entity_poly.pdbx_strand_id
1 'polypeptide(L)'
;TKLVCFDTAIVDLTEELSDPVEVLFGVQLGGGTDINQAVAYCADRIERPTKSHLVLITDLYEGGNGQELLRRLAALVRSGVNVVVLLALTDQGRPGYDPAMAGSVAALGIPVFACTPDLFPDMMAAALRREDIGAWAAGADIKLVRTEAEAPRANE
;
A
#
# COMPACT_ATOMS: atom_id res chain seq x y z
N THR A 1 -15.99 -5.44 -1.82
CA THR A 1 -14.81 -4.57 -1.69
C THR A 1 -14.94 -3.78 -0.41
N LYS A 2 -13.84 -3.45 0.25
CA LYS A 2 -13.80 -2.58 1.43
C LYS A 2 -13.00 -1.34 1.06
N LEU A 3 -13.45 -0.15 1.47
CA LEU A 3 -12.69 1.09 1.33
C LEU A 3 -12.54 1.68 2.72
N VAL A 4 -11.30 1.87 3.15
CA VAL A 4 -10.99 2.37 4.48
C VAL A 4 -10.05 3.56 4.32
N CYS A 5 -10.47 4.71 4.84
CA CYS A 5 -9.64 5.89 4.98
C CYS A 5 -9.13 5.95 6.43
N PHE A 6 -7.92 6.48 6.60
CA PHE A 6 -7.29 6.52 7.91
C PHE A 6 -6.36 7.71 8.07
N ASP A 7 -6.27 8.16 9.32
CA ASP A 7 -5.26 9.04 9.87
C ASP A 7 -4.81 8.41 11.21
N THR A 8 -5.06 9.05 12.35
CA THR A 8 -5.04 8.42 13.69
C THR A 8 -6.33 7.69 14.06
N ALA A 9 -7.39 7.84 13.26
CA ALA A 9 -8.67 7.18 13.35
C ALA A 9 -8.96 6.38 12.07
N ILE A 10 -9.93 5.48 12.15
CA ILE A 10 -10.37 4.65 11.02
C ILE A 10 -11.77 5.06 10.60
N VAL A 11 -11.93 5.31 9.30
CA VAL A 11 -13.21 5.58 8.65
C VAL A 11 -13.43 4.50 7.58
N ASP A 12 -14.37 3.59 7.83
CA ASP A 12 -14.76 2.56 6.85
C ASP A 12 -15.87 3.13 5.96
N LEU A 13 -15.52 3.39 4.70
CA LEU A 13 -16.39 4.00 3.68
C LEU A 13 -16.96 2.95 2.71
N THR A 14 -17.08 1.71 3.17
CA THR A 14 -17.57 0.61 2.34
C THR A 14 -18.99 0.84 1.86
N GLU A 15 -19.85 1.50 2.65
CA GLU A 15 -21.27 1.70 2.31
C GLU A 15 -21.45 2.82 1.28
N GLU A 16 -20.52 3.77 1.25
CA GLU A 16 -20.49 4.95 0.40
C GLU A 16 -19.84 4.67 -0.97
N LEU A 17 -19.27 3.47 -1.18
CA LEU A 17 -18.63 3.07 -2.44
C LEU A 17 -19.54 3.21 -3.69
N SER A 18 -20.87 3.20 -3.52
CA SER A 18 -21.80 3.44 -4.62
C SER A 18 -21.86 4.90 -5.10
N ASP A 19 -21.40 5.85 -4.27
CA ASP A 19 -21.32 7.27 -4.60
C ASP A 19 -19.88 7.78 -4.39
N PRO A 20 -19.04 7.75 -5.44
CA PRO A 20 -17.65 8.17 -5.33
C PRO A 20 -17.51 9.67 -5.03
N VAL A 21 -18.52 10.50 -5.31
CA VAL A 21 -18.49 11.93 -5.00
C VAL A 21 -18.65 12.12 -3.49
N GLU A 22 -19.61 11.43 -2.89
CA GLU A 22 -19.80 11.44 -1.44
C GLU A 22 -18.56 10.92 -0.70
N VAL A 23 -17.91 9.86 -1.20
CA VAL A 23 -16.62 9.40 -0.66
C VAL A 23 -15.56 10.50 -0.73
N LEU A 24 -15.38 11.14 -1.89
CA LEU A 24 -14.34 12.16 -2.07
C LEU A 24 -14.54 13.41 -1.21
N PHE A 25 -15.79 13.81 -0.96
CA PHE A 25 -16.12 15.01 -0.18
C PHE A 25 -16.47 14.73 1.29
N GLY A 26 -16.81 13.49 1.64
CA GLY A 26 -17.19 13.07 2.99
C GLY A 26 -16.02 12.63 3.86
N VAL A 27 -14.84 12.38 3.27
CA VAL A 27 -13.63 12.03 4.02
C VAL A 27 -13.08 13.27 4.73
N GLN A 28 -13.16 13.28 6.06
CA GLN A 28 -12.43 14.23 6.89
C GLN A 28 -11.38 13.49 7.70
N LEU A 29 -10.12 13.59 7.26
CA LEU A 29 -8.95 13.12 7.97
C LEU A 29 -8.29 14.30 8.70
N GLY A 30 -7.86 14.07 9.93
CA GLY A 30 -7.13 14.99 10.77
C GLY A 30 -5.63 14.97 10.53
N GLY A 31 -4.86 15.41 11.54
CA GLY A 31 -3.41 15.45 11.50
C GLY A 31 -2.78 14.24 12.20
N GLY A 32 -2.00 13.46 11.45
CA GLY A 32 -1.29 12.28 11.95
C GLY A 32 -1.62 11.03 11.14
N THR A 33 -0.89 9.95 11.39
CA THR A 33 -1.02 8.70 10.63
C THR A 33 -0.74 7.52 11.55
N ASP A 34 -1.63 6.52 11.60
CA ASP A 34 -1.40 5.22 12.24
C ASP A 34 -1.70 4.11 11.21
N ILE A 35 -0.69 3.81 10.39
CA ILE A 35 -0.80 2.83 9.29
C ILE A 35 -1.01 1.43 9.89
N ASN A 36 -0.28 1.13 10.97
CA ASN A 36 -0.40 -0.11 11.72
C ASN A 36 -1.84 -0.37 12.18
N GLN A 37 -2.53 0.62 12.73
CA GLN A 37 -3.93 0.50 13.14
C GLN A 37 -4.84 0.23 11.94
N ALA A 38 -4.65 0.92 10.82
CA ALA A 38 -5.43 0.70 9.61
C ALA A 38 -5.23 -0.71 9.03
N VAL A 39 -3.98 -1.19 9.00
CA VAL A 39 -3.66 -2.56 8.57
C VAL A 39 -4.25 -3.59 9.52
N ALA A 40 -4.22 -3.35 10.84
CA ALA A 40 -4.87 -4.22 11.83
C ALA A 40 -6.39 -4.30 11.58
N TYR A 41 -7.05 -3.16 11.40
CA TYR A 41 -8.49 -3.09 11.12
C TYR A 41 -8.88 -3.88 9.86
N CYS A 42 -8.09 -3.75 8.80
CA CYS A 42 -8.31 -4.47 7.55
C CYS A 42 -8.05 -5.96 7.70
N ALA A 43 -6.99 -6.36 8.42
CA ALA A 43 -6.63 -7.76 8.63
C ALA A 43 -7.75 -8.55 9.32
N ASP A 44 -8.41 -7.96 10.31
CA ASP A 44 -9.52 -8.59 11.05
C ASP A 44 -10.78 -8.83 10.17
N ARG A 45 -10.85 -8.21 8.99
CA ARG A 45 -11.97 -8.33 8.03
C ARG A 45 -11.65 -9.24 6.85
N ILE A 46 -10.45 -9.84 6.80
CA ILE A 46 -10.06 -10.76 5.73
C ILE A 46 -10.50 -12.18 6.08
N GLU A 47 -11.54 -12.66 5.39
CA GLU A 47 -12.06 -14.04 5.59
C GLU A 47 -11.34 -15.10 4.76
N ARG A 48 -10.86 -14.75 3.56
CA ARG A 48 -10.26 -15.67 2.59
C ARG A 48 -8.93 -15.13 2.07
N PRO A 49 -7.84 -15.24 2.84
CA PRO A 49 -6.54 -14.64 2.51
C PRO A 49 -6.08 -14.86 1.07
N THR A 50 -6.09 -16.11 0.59
CA THR A 50 -5.67 -16.49 -0.77
C THR A 50 -6.56 -15.98 -1.90
N LYS A 51 -7.71 -15.36 -1.57
CA LYS A 51 -8.62 -14.69 -2.51
C LYS A 51 -8.71 -13.18 -2.26
N SER A 52 -7.97 -12.66 -1.27
CA SER A 52 -7.99 -11.26 -0.89
C SER A 52 -6.83 -10.48 -1.50
N HIS A 53 -7.10 -9.19 -1.74
CA HIS A 53 -6.14 -8.20 -2.18
C HIS A 53 -6.18 -7.05 -1.18
N LEU A 54 -5.02 -6.59 -0.74
CA LEU A 54 -4.86 -5.40 0.09
C LEU A 54 -4.01 -4.41 -0.69
N VAL A 55 -4.61 -3.30 -1.10
CA VAL A 55 -3.88 -2.19 -1.72
C VAL A 55 -3.79 -1.08 -0.68
N LEU A 56 -2.58 -0.83 -0.22
CA LEU A 56 -2.30 0.18 0.81
C LEU A 56 -1.75 1.43 0.13
N ILE A 57 -2.48 2.54 0.21
CA ILE A 57 -2.07 3.83 -0.34
C ILE A 57 -1.56 4.71 0.81
N THR A 58 -0.28 5.05 0.81
CA THR A 58 0.36 5.77 1.91
C THR A 58 1.74 6.29 1.50
N ASP A 59 2.23 7.32 2.16
CA ASP A 59 3.63 7.77 2.10
C ASP A 59 4.55 6.97 3.04
N LEU A 60 4.02 5.96 3.76
CA LEU A 60 4.76 5.13 4.71
C LEU A 60 5.41 5.90 5.88
N TYR A 61 5.05 7.15 6.12
CA TYR A 61 5.38 7.85 7.37
C TYR A 61 4.47 7.32 8.48
N GLU A 62 4.92 6.25 9.12
CA GLU A 62 4.21 5.63 10.23
C GLU A 62 4.31 6.48 11.50
N GLY A 63 3.16 6.91 12.05
CA GLY A 63 3.07 7.56 13.36
C GLY A 63 2.69 6.59 14.49
N GLY A 64 2.26 5.37 14.16
CA GLY A 64 2.04 4.25 15.08
C GLY A 64 3.29 3.38 15.30
N ASN A 65 3.09 2.08 15.52
CA ASN A 65 4.17 1.14 15.76
C ASN A 65 4.68 0.49 14.45
N GLY A 66 5.77 1.02 13.90
CA GLY A 66 6.36 0.52 12.65
C GLY A 66 6.85 -0.93 12.68
N GLN A 67 7.32 -1.44 13.82
CA GLN A 67 7.71 -2.86 13.92
C GLN A 67 6.48 -3.77 13.87
N GLU A 68 5.38 -3.35 14.51
CA GLU A 68 4.10 -4.06 14.43
C GLU A 68 3.53 -4.02 13.02
N LEU A 69 3.59 -2.87 12.34
CA LEU A 69 3.20 -2.74 10.94
C LEU A 69 3.91 -3.79 10.06
N LEU A 70 5.23 -3.86 10.13
CA LEU A 70 6.03 -4.82 9.35
C LEU A 70 5.65 -6.27 9.69
N ARG A 71 5.44 -6.59 10.97
CA ARG A 71 5.02 -7.94 11.39
C ARG A 71 3.66 -8.31 10.81
N ARG A 72 2.70 -7.38 10.82
CA ARG A 72 1.35 -7.57 10.28
C ARG A 72 1.37 -7.74 8.77
N LEU A 73 2.07 -6.88 8.04
CA LEU A 73 2.24 -7.00 6.59
C LEU A 73 2.87 -8.34 6.22
N ALA A 74 3.92 -8.76 6.95
CA ALA A 74 4.54 -10.06 6.73
C ALA A 74 3.59 -11.22 7.02
N ALA A 75 2.72 -11.11 8.04
CA ALA A 75 1.71 -12.12 8.33
C ALA A 75 0.64 -12.21 7.22
N LEU A 76 0.18 -11.07 6.70
CA LEU A 76 -0.76 -11.01 5.58
C LEU A 76 -0.19 -11.68 4.33
N VAL A 77 1.04 -11.34 3.95
CA VAL A 77 1.75 -11.99 2.83
C VAL A 77 1.87 -13.50 3.05
N ARG A 78 2.34 -13.94 4.23
CA ARG A 78 2.46 -15.37 4.55
C ARG A 78 1.13 -16.11 4.51
N SER A 79 0.02 -15.46 4.83
CA SER A 79 -1.32 -16.04 4.74
C SER A 79 -1.86 -16.15 3.31
N GLY A 80 -1.19 -15.53 2.33
CA GLY A 80 -1.56 -15.56 0.92
C GLY A 80 -2.39 -14.36 0.45
N VAL A 81 -2.50 -13.29 1.26
CA VAL A 81 -3.07 -12.02 0.81
C VAL A 81 -2.15 -11.42 -0.26
N ASN A 82 -2.72 -11.00 -1.39
CA ASN A 82 -1.97 -10.21 -2.36
C ASN A 82 -1.87 -8.77 -1.86
N VAL A 83 -0.72 -8.38 -1.32
CA VAL A 83 -0.48 -7.04 -0.77
C VAL A 83 0.28 -6.20 -1.80
N VAL A 84 -0.21 -4.99 -2.07
CA VAL A 84 0.43 -3.99 -2.94
C VAL A 84 0.49 -2.67 -2.19
N VAL A 85 1.61 -1.95 -2.25
CA VAL A 85 1.74 -0.62 -1.64
C VAL A 85 1.95 0.42 -2.72
N LEU A 86 1.04 1.39 -2.76
CA LEU A 86 1.14 2.56 -3.62
C LEU A 86 1.60 3.76 -2.80
N LEU A 87 2.76 4.28 -3.16
CA LEU A 87 3.31 5.47 -2.56
C LEU A 87 2.48 6.68 -2.98
N ALA A 88 2.05 7.47 -1.99
CA ALA A 88 1.34 8.72 -2.25
C ALA A 88 2.22 9.67 -3.09
N LEU A 89 1.62 10.27 -4.12
CA LEU A 89 2.26 11.30 -4.92
C LEU A 89 2.13 12.65 -4.23
N THR A 90 3.20 13.42 -4.20
CA THR A 90 3.15 14.85 -3.85
C THR A 90 2.49 15.64 -4.98
N ASP A 91 2.12 16.90 -4.70
CA ASP A 91 1.56 17.84 -5.69
C ASP A 91 2.45 18.06 -6.93
N GLN A 92 3.75 17.75 -6.82
CA GLN A 92 4.70 17.81 -7.93
C GLN A 92 4.82 16.49 -8.72
N GLY A 93 3.95 15.51 -8.44
CA GLY A 93 4.01 14.18 -9.05
C GLY A 93 5.22 13.35 -8.63
N ARG A 94 5.97 13.78 -7.61
CA ARG A 94 7.09 13.01 -7.04
C ARG A 94 6.60 12.23 -5.83
N PRO A 95 7.03 10.98 -5.63
CA PRO A 95 6.69 10.26 -4.41
C PRO A 95 7.41 10.90 -3.22
N GLY A 96 6.66 11.36 -2.22
CA GLY A 96 7.18 11.76 -0.91
C GLY A 96 6.86 10.63 0.05
N TYR A 97 7.88 9.95 0.58
CA TYR A 97 7.68 8.76 1.41
C TYR A 97 8.86 8.50 2.34
N ASP A 98 8.66 7.68 3.38
CA ASP A 98 9.75 7.16 4.23
C ASP A 98 10.54 6.05 3.48
N PRO A 99 11.79 6.32 3.05
CA PRO A 99 12.57 5.35 2.30
C PRO A 99 12.97 4.11 3.11
N ALA A 100 13.18 4.25 4.42
CA ALA A 100 13.59 3.14 5.27
C ALA A 100 12.42 2.18 5.52
N MET A 101 11.22 2.73 5.80
CA MET A 101 10.00 1.93 5.90
C MET A 101 9.68 1.27 4.56
N ALA A 102 9.79 2.00 3.44
CA ALA A 102 9.54 1.45 2.10
C ALA A 102 10.49 0.30 1.75
N GLY A 103 11.79 0.44 2.03
CA GLY A 103 12.77 -0.63 1.83
C GLY A 103 12.45 -1.86 2.68
N SER A 104 12.04 -1.65 3.93
CA SER A 104 11.63 -2.71 4.85
C SER A 104 10.37 -3.45 4.38
N VAL A 105 9.37 -2.72 3.87
CA VAL A 105 8.16 -3.31 3.28
C VAL A 105 8.48 -4.07 2.01
N ALA A 106 9.31 -3.50 1.12
CA ALA A 106 9.75 -4.16 -0.11
C ALA A 106 10.52 -5.46 0.19
N ALA A 107 11.31 -5.50 1.26
CA ALA A 107 12.02 -6.71 1.72
C ALA A 107 11.07 -7.87 2.11
N LEU A 108 9.79 -7.60 2.34
CA LEU A 108 8.77 -8.64 2.58
C LEU A 108 8.25 -9.27 1.28
N GLY A 109 8.77 -8.86 0.11
CA GLY A 109 8.28 -9.30 -1.20
C GLY A 109 7.02 -8.54 -1.66
N ILE A 110 6.69 -7.43 -1.01
CA ILE A 110 5.56 -6.58 -1.37
C ILE A 110 6.01 -5.59 -2.45
N PRO A 111 5.32 -5.48 -3.59
CA PRO A 111 5.61 -4.44 -4.56
C PRO A 111 5.26 -3.06 -3.97
N VAL A 112 6.28 -2.19 -3.89
CA VAL A 112 6.17 -0.81 -3.41
C VAL A 112 6.58 0.13 -4.54
N PHE A 113 5.69 1.00 -5.00
CA PHE A 113 5.94 1.92 -6.11
C PHE A 113 4.93 3.07 -6.11
N ALA A 114 5.15 4.07 -6.95
CA ALA A 114 4.17 5.12 -7.20
C ALA A 114 3.62 4.97 -8.62
N CYS A 115 2.30 5.15 -8.81
CA CYS A 115 1.69 5.24 -10.12
C CYS A 115 0.73 6.44 -10.16
N THR A 116 0.55 7.02 -11.34
CA THR A 116 -0.43 8.09 -11.54
C THR A 116 -1.85 7.54 -11.46
N PRO A 117 -2.86 8.39 -11.18
CA PRO A 117 -4.27 7.98 -11.19
C PRO A 117 -4.70 7.30 -12.51
N ASP A 118 -4.15 7.72 -13.65
CA ASP A 118 -4.46 7.13 -14.96
C ASP A 118 -4.02 5.67 -15.10
N LEU A 119 -2.93 5.28 -14.42
CA LEU A 119 -2.40 3.91 -14.45
C LEU A 119 -3.00 3.01 -13.37
N PHE A 120 -3.71 3.59 -12.40
CA PHE A 120 -4.29 2.85 -11.28
C PHE A 120 -5.31 1.78 -11.72
N PRO A 121 -6.23 2.02 -12.68
CA PRO A 121 -7.15 0.98 -13.14
C PRO A 121 -6.45 -0.24 -13.73
N ASP A 122 -5.40 -0.02 -14.54
CA ASP A 122 -4.63 -1.10 -15.15
C ASP A 122 -3.84 -1.90 -14.10
N MET A 123 -3.24 -1.18 -13.13
CA MET A 123 -2.60 -1.79 -11.96
C MET A 123 -3.55 -2.67 -11.18
N MET A 124 -4.75 -2.16 -10.86
CA MET A 124 -5.79 -2.90 -10.15
C MET A 124 -6.22 -4.13 -10.93
N ALA A 125 -6.34 -4.03 -12.26
CA ALA A 125 -6.69 -5.16 -13.10
C ALA A 125 -5.63 -6.27 -13.03
N ALA A 126 -4.34 -5.91 -13.08
CA ALA A 126 -3.24 -6.85 -12.89
C ALA A 126 -3.25 -7.48 -11.49
N ALA A 127 -3.46 -6.69 -10.45
CA ALA A 127 -3.53 -7.16 -9.07
C ALA A 127 -4.67 -8.15 -8.85
N LEU A 128 -5.87 -7.85 -9.36
CA LEU A 128 -7.06 -8.71 -9.26
C LEU A 128 -6.89 -10.02 -10.02
N ARG A 129 -6.17 -10.01 -11.14
CA ARG A 129 -5.79 -11.23 -11.89
C ARG A 129 -4.63 -12.00 -11.25
N ARG A 130 -4.03 -11.48 -10.17
CA ARG A 130 -2.80 -12.01 -9.54
C ARG A 130 -1.65 -12.14 -10.54
N GLU A 131 -1.54 -11.18 -11.44
CA GLU A 131 -0.39 -11.06 -12.34
C GLU A 131 0.83 -10.53 -11.56
N ASP A 132 2.03 -10.67 -12.16
CA ASP A 132 3.25 -10.11 -11.60
C ASP A 132 3.22 -8.57 -11.70
N ILE A 133 3.02 -7.92 -10.56
CA ILE A 133 2.96 -6.45 -10.46
C ILE A 133 4.32 -5.81 -10.77
N GLY A 134 5.43 -6.49 -10.48
CA GLY A 134 6.76 -6.02 -10.85
C GLY A 134 6.94 -5.98 -12.37
N ALA A 135 6.48 -7.02 -13.07
CA ALA A 135 6.49 -7.07 -14.53
C ALA A 135 5.57 -6.03 -15.15
N TRP A 136 4.35 -5.85 -14.61
CA TRP A 136 3.42 -4.81 -15.05
C TRP A 136 4.04 -3.41 -14.88
N ALA A 137 4.60 -3.12 -13.71
CA ALA A 137 5.23 -1.84 -13.41
C ALA A 137 6.40 -1.55 -14.36
N ALA A 138 7.26 -2.54 -14.63
CA ALA A 138 8.34 -2.41 -15.60
C ALA A 138 7.82 -2.09 -17.02
N GLY A 139 6.72 -2.73 -17.44
CA GLY A 139 6.07 -2.43 -18.72
C GLY A 139 5.49 -1.01 -18.82
N ALA A 140 5.13 -0.43 -17.67
CA ALA A 140 4.65 0.95 -17.54
C ALA A 140 5.76 1.98 -17.23
N ASP A 141 7.04 1.60 -17.30
CA ASP A 141 8.20 2.41 -16.92
C ASP A 141 8.15 2.92 -15.45
N ILE A 142 7.55 2.13 -14.57
CA ILE A 142 7.46 2.40 -13.13
C ILE A 142 8.56 1.63 -12.40
N LYS A 143 9.33 2.35 -11.58
CA LYS A 143 10.37 1.75 -10.73
C LYS A 143 9.79 1.34 -9.39
N LEU A 144 10.08 0.11 -8.98
CA LEU A 144 9.81 -0.36 -7.63
C LEU A 144 10.90 0.12 -6.66
N VAL A 145 10.53 0.30 -5.40
CA VAL A 145 11.49 0.48 -4.31
C VAL A 145 12.35 -0.77 -4.21
N ARG A 146 13.67 -0.57 -4.14
CA ARG A 146 14.63 -1.68 -4.03
C ARG A 146 14.64 -2.21 -2.59
N THR A 147 14.71 -3.52 -2.44
CA THR A 147 15.16 -4.13 -1.19
C THR A 147 16.62 -3.75 -0.96
N GLU A 148 16.99 -3.28 0.23
CA GLU A 148 18.38 -2.91 0.59
C GLU A 148 19.40 -4.08 0.49
N ALA A 149 18.97 -5.28 0.08
CA ALA A 149 19.82 -6.44 -0.15
C ALA A 149 20.76 -6.31 -1.37
N GLU A 150 20.64 -5.25 -2.18
CA GLU A 150 21.59 -4.90 -3.25
C GLU A 150 22.19 -3.50 -3.01
N ALA A 151 22.88 -3.32 -1.89
CA ALA A 151 23.95 -2.33 -1.86
C ALA A 151 25.07 -2.82 -2.80
N PRO A 152 25.59 -1.98 -3.73
CA PRO A 152 26.78 -2.35 -4.48
C PRO A 152 27.89 -2.59 -3.46
N ARG A 153 28.42 -3.81 -3.42
CA ARG A 153 29.67 -4.09 -2.70
C ARG A 153 30.71 -3.15 -3.31
N ALA A 154 31.06 -2.11 -2.55
CA ALA A 154 32.22 -1.29 -2.87
C ALA A 154 33.42 -2.24 -2.91
N ASN A 155 33.99 -2.40 -4.10
CA ASN A 155 35.21 -3.18 -4.28
C ASN A 155 36.32 -2.60 -3.39
N GLU A 156 37.07 -3.52 -2.77
CA GLU A 156 38.34 -3.32 -2.08
C GLU A 156 39.36 -2.49 -2.87
#